data_AF-A0A4P2V715-F1
#
_entry.id   AF-A0A4P2V715-F1
#
_cell.length_a   1.000
_cell.length_b   1.000
_cell.length_c   1.000
_cell.angle_alpha   90.00
_cell.angle_beta   90.00
_cell.angle_gamma   90.00
#
_symmetry.space_group_name_H-M   'P 1'
#
loop_
_entity.id
_entity.type
_entity.pdbx_description
1 polymer ?
#
loop_
_entity_poly.entity_id
_entity_poly.type
_entity_poly.pdbx_seq_one_letter_code
_entity_poly.pdbx_strand_id
1 'polypeptide(L)'
;RKVNVNQRRYALVSAIAASGVPALVQSKGHIIDGVSEFPLVVSDEVQKVQKTKQAVIFLRRLKIWADIQKVYKSQRFRAGRGTMRDRRRIARRGPLVVYDKDEGLRKAFRNIPGIETINVDKLNLLKLAPGGHVGRFVIWTESAFARLNDLFGTWKKPS
;
A
#
# COMPACT_ATOMS: atom_id res chain seq x y z
N ARG A 1 3.27 -18.13 16.23
CA ARG A 1 4.63 -18.71 16.08
C ARG A 1 5.65 -17.58 16.17
N LYS A 2 6.69 -17.72 17.02
CA LYS A 2 7.78 -16.73 17.11
C LYS A 2 8.67 -16.85 15.86
N VAL A 3 9.13 -15.72 15.33
CA VAL A 3 10.03 -15.64 14.17
C VAL A 3 11.13 -14.65 14.53
N ASN A 4 12.35 -14.90 14.04
CA ASN A 4 13.51 -14.08 14.34
C ASN A 4 13.33 -12.65 13.82
N VAL A 5 13.83 -11.68 14.57
CA VAL A 5 13.69 -10.25 14.25
C VAL A 5 14.34 -9.93 12.89
N ASN A 6 15.56 -10.44 12.67
CA ASN A 6 16.27 -10.22 11.40
C ASN A 6 15.55 -10.85 10.21
N GLN A 7 14.97 -12.04 10.36
CA GLN A 7 14.19 -12.67 9.29
C GLN A 7 12.94 -11.84 8.93
N ARG A 8 12.26 -11.28 9.93
CA ARG A 8 11.12 -10.38 9.69
C ARG A 8 11.54 -9.10 8.98
N ARG A 9 12.65 -8.49 9.41
CA ARG A 9 13.21 -7.28 8.76
C ARG A 9 13.62 -7.56 7.32
N TYR A 10 14.30 -8.68 7.08
CA TYR A 10 14.69 -9.11 5.74
C TYR A 10 13.48 -9.25 4.82
N ALA A 11 12.45 -9.99 5.24
CA ALA A 11 11.22 -10.15 4.46
C ALA A 11 10.52 -8.80 4.17
N LEU A 12 10.58 -7.86 5.12
CA LEU A 12 10.00 -6.52 4.95
C LEU A 12 10.75 -5.73 3.86
N VAL A 13 12.09 -5.67 3.94
CA VAL A 13 12.93 -5.00 2.93
C VAL A 13 12.75 -5.65 1.55
N SER A 14 12.70 -6.99 1.47
CA SER A 14 12.42 -7.69 0.22
C SER A 14 11.06 -7.30 -0.38
N ALA A 15 10.03 -7.12 0.46
CA ALA A 15 8.71 -6.70 0.00
C ALA A 15 8.68 -5.24 -0.48
N ILE A 16 9.44 -4.34 0.17
CA ILE A 16 9.62 -2.94 -0.28
C ILE A 16 10.31 -2.94 -1.64
N ALA A 17 11.44 -3.63 -1.78
CA ALA A 17 12.17 -3.70 -3.05
C ALA A 17 11.28 -4.22 -4.19
N ALA A 18 10.49 -5.26 -3.94
CA ALA A 18 9.56 -5.80 -4.92
C ALA A 18 8.45 -4.83 -5.33
N SER A 19 8.05 -3.88 -4.47
CA SER A 19 7.06 -2.85 -4.85
C SER A 19 7.59 -1.82 -5.85
N GLY A 20 8.92 -1.68 -5.96
CA GLY A 20 9.56 -0.81 -6.94
C GLY A 20 9.69 -1.43 -8.34
N VAL A 21 9.36 -2.72 -8.51
CA VAL A 21 9.52 -3.44 -9.77
C VAL A 21 8.14 -3.61 -10.46
N PRO A 22 7.87 -2.90 -11.57
CA PRO A 22 6.56 -2.93 -12.24
C PRO A 22 6.07 -4.33 -12.60
N ALA A 23 6.96 -5.21 -13.07
CA ALA A 23 6.63 -6.59 -13.44
C ALA A 23 6.09 -7.41 -12.25
N LEU A 24 6.65 -7.22 -11.05
CA LEU A 24 6.17 -7.88 -9.84
C LEU A 24 4.81 -7.32 -9.39
N VAL A 25 4.60 -6.02 -9.57
CA VAL A 25 3.34 -5.35 -9.23
C VAL A 25 2.20 -5.78 -10.19
N GLN A 26 2.49 -5.88 -11.48
CA GLN A 26 1.55 -6.38 -12.49
C GLN A 26 1.23 -7.86 -12.30
N SER A 27 2.23 -8.71 -12.02
CA SER A 27 2.00 -10.16 -11.85
C SER A 27 1.08 -10.48 -10.67
N LYS A 28 1.10 -9.65 -9.61
CA LYS A 28 0.12 -9.73 -8.51
C LYS A 28 -1.30 -9.38 -8.94
N GLY A 29 -1.43 -8.62 -10.03
CA GLY A 29 -2.68 -8.21 -10.63
C GLY A 29 -3.12 -6.80 -10.25
N HIS A 30 -2.21 -5.90 -9.91
CA HIS A 30 -2.54 -4.47 -9.89
C HIS A 30 -2.61 -3.91 -11.32
N ILE A 31 -3.55 -3.01 -11.59
CA ILE A 31 -3.64 -2.31 -12.88
C ILE A 31 -2.82 -1.03 -12.80
N ILE A 32 -1.65 -1.03 -13.44
CA ILE A 32 -0.66 0.07 -13.33
C ILE A 32 -0.30 0.70 -14.68
N ASP A 33 -1.03 0.38 -15.75
CA ASP A 33 -0.67 0.75 -17.13
C ASP A 33 -0.62 2.27 -17.37
N GLY A 34 -1.35 3.05 -16.56
CA GLY A 34 -1.38 4.50 -16.64
C GLY A 34 -0.49 5.23 -15.62
N VAL A 35 0.26 4.50 -14.79
CA VAL A 35 1.10 5.10 -13.74
C VAL A 35 2.42 5.58 -14.37
N SER A 36 2.83 6.80 -14.04
CA SER A 36 3.97 7.48 -14.67
C SER A 36 5.32 6.85 -14.36
N GLU A 37 5.52 6.40 -13.12
CA GLU A 37 6.84 5.93 -12.64
C GLU A 37 6.73 4.93 -11.50
N PHE A 38 7.82 4.18 -11.29
CA PHE A 38 8.00 3.26 -10.16
C PHE A 38 9.40 3.41 -9.56
N PRO A 39 9.53 3.52 -8.22
CA PRO A 39 8.47 3.64 -7.22
C PRO A 39 7.69 4.96 -7.38
N LEU A 40 6.37 4.94 -7.14
CA LEU A 40 5.56 6.16 -7.23
C LEU A 40 5.71 6.99 -5.96
N VAL A 41 6.36 8.15 -6.09
CA VAL A 41 6.55 9.12 -5.00
C VAL A 41 5.72 10.37 -5.27
N VAL A 42 5.03 10.87 -4.25
CA VAL A 42 4.14 12.03 -4.35
C VAL A 42 4.48 13.06 -3.29
N SER A 43 4.20 14.33 -3.58
CA SER A 43 4.44 15.45 -2.65
C SER A 43 3.74 15.24 -1.30
N ASP A 44 4.38 15.75 -0.24
CA ASP A 44 3.87 15.71 1.13
C ASP A 44 2.55 16.47 1.33
N GLU A 45 2.13 17.30 0.37
CA GLU A 45 0.79 17.91 0.36
C GLU A 45 -0.35 16.89 0.48
N VAL A 46 -0.13 15.67 0.01
CA VAL A 46 -1.12 14.58 0.12
C VAL A 46 -1.42 14.22 1.58
N GLN A 47 -0.47 14.44 2.50
CA GLN A 47 -0.64 14.20 3.94
C GLN A 47 -1.72 15.12 4.56
N LYS A 48 -1.88 16.33 4.00
CA LYS A 48 -2.81 17.37 4.46
C LYS A 48 -4.26 17.16 3.98
N VAL A 49 -4.49 16.18 3.11
CA VAL A 49 -5.82 15.92 2.54
C VAL A 49 -6.78 15.47 3.64
N GLN A 50 -7.82 16.26 3.88
CA GLN A 50 -8.82 15.99 4.92
C GLN A 50 -10.06 15.25 4.40
N LYS A 51 -10.45 15.53 3.16
CA LYS A 51 -11.73 15.06 2.59
C LYS A 51 -11.51 13.92 1.62
N THR A 52 -12.34 12.87 1.71
CA THR A 52 -12.30 11.74 0.77
C THR A 52 -12.53 12.16 -0.68
N LYS A 53 -13.35 13.19 -0.93
CA LYS A 53 -13.55 13.75 -2.28
C LYS A 53 -12.23 14.23 -2.90
N GLN A 54 -11.39 14.91 -2.12
CA GLN A 54 -10.07 15.38 -2.57
C GLN A 54 -9.14 14.19 -2.83
N ALA A 55 -9.12 13.19 -1.94
CA ALA A 55 -8.33 11.97 -2.14
C ALA A 55 -8.72 11.22 -3.42
N VAL A 56 -10.01 11.12 -3.74
CA VAL A 56 -10.50 10.50 -4.99
C VAL A 56 -10.05 11.29 -6.23
N ILE A 57 -10.12 12.63 -6.18
CA ILE A 57 -9.65 13.48 -7.30
C ILE A 57 -8.15 13.26 -7.52
N PHE A 58 -7.37 13.26 -6.44
CA PHE A 58 -5.94 12.99 -6.47
C PHE A 58 -5.61 11.64 -7.13
N LEU A 59 -6.23 10.55 -6.67
CA LEU A 59 -6.00 9.19 -7.21
C LEU A 59 -6.39 9.05 -8.68
N ARG A 60 -7.43 9.77 -9.12
CA ARG A 60 -7.84 9.79 -10.54
C ARG A 60 -6.83 10.53 -11.41
N ARG A 61 -6.29 11.65 -10.93
CA ARG A 61 -5.26 12.43 -11.65
C ARG A 61 -3.99 11.61 -11.85
N LEU A 62 -3.59 10.85 -10.83
CA LEU A 62 -2.47 9.90 -10.90
C LEU A 62 -2.76 8.60 -11.66
N LYS A 63 -3.93 8.48 -12.32
CA LYS A 63 -4.33 7.31 -13.12
C LYS A 63 -4.40 5.98 -12.34
N ILE A 64 -4.51 6.04 -11.01
CA ILE A 64 -4.60 4.87 -10.11
C ILE A 64 -6.03 4.31 -10.04
N TRP A 65 -7.00 5.08 -10.52
CA TRP A 65 -8.42 4.76 -10.36
C TRP A 65 -8.83 3.41 -10.97
N ALA A 66 -8.16 2.94 -12.01
CA ALA A 66 -8.43 1.64 -12.62
C ALA A 66 -8.23 0.48 -11.62
N ASP A 67 -7.17 0.53 -10.81
CA ASP A 67 -6.89 -0.46 -9.76
C ASP A 67 -7.97 -0.44 -8.66
N ILE A 68 -8.42 0.76 -8.28
CA ILE A 68 -9.49 0.94 -7.28
C ILE A 68 -10.82 0.43 -7.83
N GLN A 69 -11.14 0.73 -9.10
CA GLN A 69 -12.36 0.26 -9.74
C GLN A 69 -12.39 -1.27 -9.83
N LYS A 70 -11.24 -1.93 -10.02
CA LYS A 70 -11.11 -3.39 -9.92
C LYS A 70 -11.47 -3.89 -8.52
N VAL A 71 -11.08 -3.17 -7.46
CA VAL A 71 -11.49 -3.52 -6.10
C VAL A 71 -13.00 -3.43 -5.93
N TYR A 72 -13.63 -2.33 -6.36
CA TYR A 72 -15.08 -2.16 -6.30
C TYR A 72 -15.83 -3.32 -6.98
N LYS A 73 -15.43 -3.67 -8.21
CA LYS A 73 -16.02 -4.79 -8.97
C LYS A 73 -15.78 -6.16 -8.34
N SER A 74 -14.74 -6.30 -7.51
CA SER A 74 -14.38 -7.58 -6.88
C SER A 74 -15.19 -7.92 -5.62
N GLN A 75 -15.99 -6.98 -5.11
CA GLN A 75 -16.73 -7.16 -3.88
C GLN A 75 -17.82 -8.22 -4.07
N ARG A 76 -17.76 -9.30 -3.31
CA ARG A 76 -18.76 -10.38 -3.34
C ARG A 76 -18.95 -11.02 -1.97
N PHE A 77 -20.04 -11.77 -1.81
CA PHE A 77 -20.25 -12.59 -0.63
C PHE A 77 -19.22 -13.73 -0.57
N ARG A 78 -18.72 -14.01 0.63
CA ARG A 78 -17.83 -15.15 0.87
C ARG A 78 -18.62 -16.44 0.68
N ALA A 79 -18.02 -17.44 0.03
CA ALA A 79 -18.62 -18.76 -0.06
C ALA A 79 -18.49 -19.53 1.28
N GLY A 80 -19.49 -20.35 1.59
CA GLY A 80 -19.50 -21.25 2.75
C GLY A 80 -19.79 -20.58 4.11
N ARG A 81 -19.55 -21.33 5.19
CA ARG A 81 -19.96 -20.96 6.57
C ARG A 81 -19.25 -19.73 7.15
N GLY A 82 -18.24 -19.20 6.47
CA GLY A 82 -17.55 -17.97 6.90
C GLY A 82 -18.47 -16.75 6.95
N THR A 83 -19.56 -16.75 6.18
CA THR A 83 -20.58 -15.68 6.16
C THR A 83 -21.33 -15.51 7.47
N MET A 84 -21.46 -16.60 8.24
CA MET A 84 -22.09 -16.62 9.57
C MET A 84 -21.15 -16.16 10.70
N ARG A 85 -19.85 -15.99 10.41
CA ARG A 85 -18.82 -15.62 11.40
C ARG A 85 -18.22 -14.24 11.09
N ASP A 86 -19.06 -13.28 10.74
CA ASP A 86 -18.72 -11.88 10.41
C ASP A 86 -17.69 -11.65 9.29
N ARG A 87 -17.40 -12.68 8.49
CA ARG A 87 -16.50 -12.59 7.32
C ARG A 87 -17.28 -12.65 6.01
N ARG A 88 -18.43 -11.97 6.00
CA ARG A 88 -19.47 -12.09 4.96
C ARG A 88 -19.06 -11.59 3.58
N ARG A 89 -18.24 -10.54 3.48
CA ARG A 89 -17.78 -9.99 2.20
C ARG A 89 -16.29 -10.21 2.00
N ILE A 90 -15.89 -10.37 0.74
CA ILE A 90 -14.49 -10.40 0.30
C ILE A 90 -14.30 -9.39 -0.82
N ALA A 91 -13.10 -8.81 -0.87
CA ALA A 91 -12.68 -7.86 -1.89
C ALA A 91 -11.17 -8.01 -2.11
N ARG A 92 -10.68 -7.58 -3.28
CA ARG A 92 -9.25 -7.47 -3.55
C ARG A 92 -8.63 -6.35 -2.72
N ARG A 93 -7.31 -6.43 -2.50
CA ARG A 93 -6.52 -5.34 -1.92
C ARG A 93 -6.08 -4.41 -3.05
N GLY A 94 -6.24 -3.12 -2.85
CA GLY A 94 -5.77 -2.08 -3.77
C GLY A 94 -4.43 -1.49 -3.30
N PRO A 95 -4.14 -0.23 -3.67
CA PRO A 95 -2.87 0.40 -3.37
C PRO A 95 -2.67 0.61 -1.87
N LEU A 96 -1.41 0.61 -1.46
CA LEU A 96 -0.97 0.96 -0.11
C LEU A 96 -0.36 2.37 -0.16
N VAL A 97 -0.91 3.31 0.62
CA VAL A 97 -0.35 4.66 0.77
C VAL A 97 0.53 4.69 2.01
N VAL A 98 1.81 4.98 1.85
CA VAL A 98 2.76 5.11 2.94
C VAL A 98 3.02 6.58 3.20
N TYR A 99 2.92 6.98 4.47
CA TYR A 99 3.08 8.36 4.91
C TYR A 99 4.01 8.45 6.13
N ASP A 100 4.58 9.63 6.35
CA ASP A 100 5.42 9.92 7.51
C ASP A 100 4.59 10.48 8.68
N LYS A 101 3.82 11.54 8.43
CA LYS A 101 2.97 12.21 9.43
C LYS A 101 1.49 12.07 9.05
N ASP A 102 0.64 11.85 10.06
CA ASP A 102 -0.81 11.81 9.84
C ASP A 102 -1.41 13.19 10.07
N GLU A 103 -1.44 14.00 9.03
CA GLU A 103 -2.08 15.33 9.07
C GLU A 103 -3.55 15.30 8.66
N GLY A 104 -4.16 14.12 8.47
CA GLY A 104 -5.55 13.97 8.00
C GLY A 104 -5.73 12.87 6.94
N LEU A 105 -4.63 12.49 6.29
CA LEU A 105 -4.56 11.46 5.25
C LEU A 105 -5.26 10.16 5.67
N ARG A 106 -5.05 9.66 6.89
CA ARG A 106 -5.68 8.40 7.30
C ARG A 106 -7.21 8.47 7.27
N LYS A 107 -7.79 9.60 7.67
CA LYS A 107 -9.26 9.80 7.65
C LYS A 107 -9.78 10.00 6.23
N ALA A 108 -9.03 10.70 5.37
CA ALA A 108 -9.46 10.94 3.99
C ALA A 108 -9.49 9.64 3.16
N PHE A 109 -8.49 8.77 3.32
CA PHE A 109 -8.32 7.57 2.49
C PHE A 109 -9.05 6.33 3.03
N ARG A 110 -9.36 6.23 4.34
CA ARG A 110 -9.95 5.00 4.95
C ARG A 110 -11.29 4.55 4.34
N ASN A 111 -12.05 5.47 3.75
CA ASN A 111 -13.38 5.16 3.22
C ASN A 111 -13.33 4.63 1.76
N ILE A 112 -12.18 4.71 1.11
CA ILE A 112 -12.01 4.22 -0.26
C ILE A 112 -11.72 2.71 -0.20
N PRO A 113 -12.56 1.85 -0.80
CA PRO A 113 -12.36 0.40 -0.77
C PRO A 113 -11.03 -0.03 -1.35
N GLY A 114 -10.35 -0.94 -0.64
CA GLY A 114 -9.09 -1.54 -1.07
C GLY A 114 -7.85 -0.72 -0.78
N ILE A 115 -8.00 0.59 -0.54
CA ILE A 115 -6.88 1.43 -0.12
C ILE A 115 -6.58 1.16 1.34
N GLU A 116 -5.29 1.00 1.63
CA GLU A 116 -4.80 0.97 3.00
C GLU A 116 -3.76 2.06 3.17
N THR A 117 -3.70 2.61 4.37
CA THR A 117 -2.64 3.55 4.75
C THR A 117 -1.74 2.91 5.81
N ILE A 118 -0.47 3.27 5.81
CA ILE A 118 0.50 2.83 6.80
C ILE A 118 1.55 3.91 7.05
N ASN A 119 2.01 4.01 8.29
CA ASN A 119 3.10 4.89 8.65
C ASN A 119 4.44 4.19 8.35
N VAL A 120 5.43 4.94 7.85
CA VAL A 120 6.76 4.43 7.49
C VAL A 120 7.53 3.82 8.68
N ASP A 121 7.37 4.33 9.90
CA ASP A 121 8.02 3.77 11.09
C ASP A 121 7.42 2.41 11.50
N LYS A 122 6.18 2.14 11.07
CA LYS A 122 5.40 0.98 11.50
C LYS A 122 4.99 0.13 10.31
N LEU A 123 5.92 -0.07 9.36
CA LEU A 123 5.71 -0.93 8.20
C LEU A 123 5.36 -2.37 8.63
N ASN A 124 4.41 -2.96 7.92
CA ASN A 124 3.87 -4.28 8.23
C ASN A 124 3.95 -5.16 6.99
N LEU A 125 4.66 -6.28 7.11
CA LEU A 125 4.82 -7.27 6.05
C LEU A 125 3.47 -7.77 5.54
N LEU A 126 2.45 -7.93 6.40
CA LEU A 126 1.12 -8.40 6.00
C LEU A 126 0.40 -7.41 5.07
N LYS A 127 0.73 -6.12 5.17
CA LYS A 127 0.23 -5.10 4.25
C LYS A 127 1.09 -4.98 3.00
N LEU A 128 2.41 -5.14 3.07
CA LEU A 128 3.28 -5.07 1.88
C LEU A 128 3.15 -6.32 1.00
N ALA A 129 3.07 -7.51 1.59
CA ALA A 129 2.95 -8.79 0.91
C ALA A 129 1.70 -9.57 1.36
N PRO A 130 0.47 -9.07 1.09
CA PRO A 130 -0.76 -9.78 1.43
C PRO A 130 -0.80 -11.15 0.76
N GLY A 131 -1.10 -12.18 1.56
CA GLY A 131 -1.11 -13.58 1.09
C GLY A 131 0.28 -14.18 0.87
N GLY A 132 1.36 -13.50 1.27
CA GLY A 132 2.74 -13.94 1.04
C GLY A 132 3.27 -13.62 -0.37
N HIS A 133 2.46 -13.03 -1.24
CA HIS A 133 2.89 -12.57 -2.57
C HIS A 133 3.46 -11.15 -2.49
N VAL A 134 4.67 -10.97 -3.01
CA VAL A 134 5.34 -9.66 -3.12
C VAL A 134 4.71 -8.81 -4.25
N GLY A 135 5.17 -7.57 -4.43
CA GLY A 135 4.70 -6.70 -5.51
C GLY A 135 3.30 -6.10 -5.26
N ARG A 136 3.01 -5.63 -4.04
CA ARG A 136 1.82 -4.76 -3.86
C ARG A 136 2.11 -3.40 -4.49
N PHE A 137 1.10 -2.77 -5.08
CA PHE A 137 1.23 -1.38 -5.53
C PHE A 137 1.31 -0.44 -4.32
N VAL A 138 2.42 0.29 -4.19
CA VAL A 138 2.69 1.19 -3.07
C VAL A 138 2.89 2.61 -3.59
N ILE A 139 2.27 3.58 -2.91
CA ILE A 139 2.37 5.01 -3.16
C ILE A 139 3.07 5.62 -1.95
N TRP A 140 4.19 6.30 -2.17
CA TRP A 140 5.00 6.90 -1.11
C TRP A 140 4.82 8.41 -1.08
N THR A 141 4.66 9.00 0.10
CA THR A 141 4.90 10.44 0.24
C THR A 141 6.40 10.72 0.26
N GLU A 142 6.81 11.90 -0.19
CA GLU A 142 8.21 12.31 -0.31
C GLU A 142 8.99 12.11 1.00
N SER A 143 8.48 12.65 2.12
CA SER A 143 9.08 12.46 3.44
C SER A 143 9.14 10.99 3.88
N ALA A 144 8.13 10.19 3.55
CA ALA A 144 8.12 8.77 3.88
C ALA A 144 9.17 8.01 3.07
N PHE A 145 9.38 8.37 1.81
CA PHE A 145 10.39 7.76 0.96
C PHE A 145 11.80 8.14 1.45
N ALA A 146 12.04 9.41 1.78
CA ALA A 146 13.32 9.87 2.33
C ALA A 146 13.68 9.14 3.64
N ARG A 147 12.69 8.99 4.54
CA ARG A 147 12.87 8.35 5.85
C ARG A 147 13.22 6.87 5.79
N LEU A 148 13.01 6.19 4.65
CA LEU A 148 13.45 4.80 4.48
C LEU A 148 14.96 4.63 4.63
N ASN A 149 15.74 5.63 4.17
CA ASN A 149 17.21 5.58 4.26
C ASN A 149 17.68 5.58 5.72
N ASP A 150 16.99 6.32 6.59
CA ASP A 150 17.32 6.37 8.01
C ASP A 150 16.84 5.11 8.74
N LEU A 151 15.67 4.56 8.35
CA LEU A 151 15.07 3.40 9.02
C LEU A 151 15.73 2.05 8.69
N PHE A 152 16.22 1.89 7.46
CA PHE A 152 16.82 0.63 7.00
C PHE A 152 18.31 0.77 6.69
N GLY A 153 18.86 1.98 6.76
CA GLY A 153 20.25 2.24 6.42
C GLY A 153 20.54 1.99 4.94
N THR A 154 21.83 1.87 4.66
CA THR A 154 22.35 1.45 3.35
C THR A 154 23.36 0.33 3.56
N TRP A 155 23.88 -0.28 2.49
CA TRP A 155 24.98 -1.24 2.65
C TRP A 155 26.23 -0.66 3.32
N LYS A 156 26.41 0.67 3.30
CA LYS A 156 27.55 1.37 3.91
C LYS A 156 27.26 1.96 5.29
N LYS A 157 25.99 2.20 5.62
CA LYS A 157 25.57 2.86 6.87
C LYS A 157 24.51 2.01 7.58
N PRO A 158 24.68 1.70 8.87
CA PRO A 158 23.70 0.88 9.59
C PRO A 158 22.32 1.56 9.65
N SER A 159 21.29 0.73 9.83
CA SER A 159 19.92 1.11 10.18
C SER A 159 19.77 1.50 11.64
#